data_AF-A0A2T3Q8C4-F1
#
_entry.id   AF-A0A2T3Q8C4-F1
#
_cell.length_a   1.000
_cell.length_b   1.000
_cell.length_c   1.000
_cell.angle_alpha   90.00
_cell.angle_beta   90.00
_cell.angle_gamma   90.00
#
_symmetry.space_group_name_H-M   'P 1'
#
loop_
_entity.id
_entity.type
_entity.pdbx_description
1 polymer ?
#
loop_
_entity_poly.entity_id
_entity_poly.type
_entity_poly.pdbx_seq_one_letter_code
_entity_poly.pdbx_strand_id
1 'polypeptide(L)'
;MPSELARCTFELVKASSSNNVPTIISLISLAITVIGWIVVYRLELSSNRKVERNKSIDQLDESLFNLGQFASELGDKQFCNSDYQKALAMFMKIRNICDRINQLDKTTVNPKEQLRELKKLTTDDLFYNDRNAVVSQILRVQIVLSKHYIKSM
;
A
#
# COMPACT_ATOMS: atom_id res chain seq x y z
N MET A 1 -2.41 -17.35 35.59
CA MET A 1 -3.83 -17.65 35.89
C MET A 1 -4.50 -18.05 34.58
N PRO A 2 -5.01 -19.28 34.43
CA PRO A 2 -5.70 -19.67 33.21
C PRO A 2 -6.98 -18.83 33.03
N SER A 3 -7.24 -18.40 31.80
CA SER A 3 -8.41 -17.60 31.43
C SER A 3 -9.71 -18.36 31.75
N GLU A 4 -10.77 -17.64 32.12
CA GLU A 4 -12.06 -18.26 32.50
C GLU A 4 -12.67 -19.12 31.38
N LEU A 5 -12.32 -18.83 30.12
CA LEU A 5 -12.64 -19.64 28.95
C LEU A 5 -12.04 -21.05 29.04
N ALA A 6 -10.80 -21.18 29.52
CA ALA A 6 -10.15 -22.48 29.69
C ALA A 6 -10.85 -23.31 30.79
N ARG A 7 -11.32 -22.68 31.87
CA ARG A 7 -12.11 -23.36 32.90
C ARG A 7 -13.45 -23.86 32.38
N CYS A 8 -14.15 -23.06 31.58
CA CYS A 8 -15.39 -23.49 30.92
C CYS A 8 -15.16 -24.69 30.00
N THR A 9 -14.06 -24.71 29.22
CA THR A 9 -13.76 -25.87 28.36
C THR A 9 -13.47 -27.15 29.16
N PHE A 10 -12.82 -27.04 30.32
CA PHE A 10 -12.51 -28.21 31.16
C PHE A 10 -13.74 -28.78 31.87
N GLU A 11 -14.67 -27.95 32.32
CA GLU A 11 -15.92 -28.42 32.93
C GLU A 11 -16.85 -29.07 31.90
N LEU A 12 -16.91 -28.53 30.69
CA LEU A 12 -17.71 -29.08 29.59
C LEU A 12 -17.18 -30.44 29.12
N VAL A 13 -15.86 -30.64 29.16
CA VAL A 13 -15.22 -31.95 28.88
C VAL A 13 -15.54 -32.97 29.98
N LYS A 14 -15.60 -32.57 31.26
CA LYS A 14 -15.99 -33.48 32.36
C LYS A 14 -17.48 -33.86 32.33
N ALA A 15 -18.36 -32.94 31.93
CA ALA A 15 -19.78 -33.23 31.72
C ALA A 15 -20.07 -34.11 30.48
N SER A 16 -19.08 -34.26 29.59
CA SER A 16 -19.19 -35.02 28.34
C SER A 16 -19.12 -36.55 28.53
N SER A 17 -18.77 -37.03 29.72
CA SER A 17 -18.54 -38.46 29.96
C SER A 17 -19.81 -39.31 30.18
N SER A 18 -21.02 -38.72 30.19
CA SER A 18 -22.23 -39.44 30.65
C SER A 18 -23.37 -39.64 29.64
N ASN A 19 -23.25 -39.26 28.37
CA ASN A 19 -24.15 -39.72 27.27
C ASN A 19 -23.60 -39.29 25.89
N ASN A 20 -24.11 -39.86 24.79
CA ASN A 20 -23.64 -39.60 23.41
C ASN A 20 -24.02 -38.21 22.82
N VAL A 21 -24.80 -37.42 23.57
CA VAL A 21 -25.27 -36.08 23.17
C VAL A 21 -24.17 -35.00 23.29
N PRO A 22 -23.38 -34.93 24.38
CA PRO A 22 -22.30 -33.96 24.52
C PRO A 22 -21.13 -34.12 23.53
N THR A 23 -20.86 -35.32 22.99
CA THR A 23 -19.86 -35.53 21.92
C THR A 23 -20.25 -34.88 20.60
N ILE A 24 -21.55 -34.83 20.29
CA ILE A 24 -22.06 -34.15 19.10
C ILE A 24 -21.94 -32.62 19.28
N ILE A 25 -22.26 -32.12 20.47
CA ILE A 25 -22.17 -30.68 20.78
C ILE A 25 -20.71 -30.21 20.75
N SER A 26 -19.75 -31.01 21.26
CA SER A 26 -18.33 -30.68 21.21
C SER A 26 -17.76 -30.72 19.79
N LEU A 27 -18.24 -31.64 18.93
CA LEU A 27 -17.89 -31.68 17.51
C LEU A 27 -18.42 -30.46 16.75
N ILE A 28 -19.65 -30.03 17.03
CA ILE A 28 -20.26 -28.85 16.42
C ILE A 28 -19.51 -27.57 16.85
N SER A 29 -19.16 -27.43 18.13
CA SER A 29 -18.41 -26.26 18.60
C SER A 29 -17.00 -26.18 17.99
N LEU A 30 -16.34 -27.32 17.81
CA LEU A 30 -15.07 -27.41 17.10
C LEU A 30 -15.22 -27.02 15.62
N ALA A 31 -16.25 -27.51 14.95
CA ALA A 31 -16.53 -27.15 13.55
C ALA A 31 -16.78 -25.63 13.37
N ILE A 32 -17.57 -25.02 14.25
CA ILE A 32 -17.82 -23.57 14.23
C ILE A 32 -16.51 -22.78 14.44
N THR A 33 -15.63 -23.26 15.32
CA THR A 33 -14.35 -22.60 15.61
C THR A 33 -13.42 -22.63 14.39
N VAL A 34 -13.32 -23.78 13.72
CA VAL A 34 -12.49 -23.94 12.51
C VAL A 34 -13.03 -23.07 11.36
N ILE A 35 -14.35 -23.06 11.14
CA ILE A 35 -14.96 -22.20 10.11
C ILE A 35 -14.79 -20.72 10.47
N GLY A 36 -14.95 -20.36 11.74
CA GLY A 36 -14.75 -19.00 12.25
C GLY A 36 -13.33 -18.49 11.97
N TRP A 37 -12.31 -19.32 12.18
CA TRP A 37 -10.92 -18.97 11.87
C TRP A 37 -10.69 -18.75 10.38
N ILE A 38 -11.28 -19.56 9.50
CA ILE A 38 -11.15 -19.39 8.05
C ILE A 38 -11.77 -18.05 7.60
N VAL A 39 -12.93 -17.69 8.15
CA VAL A 39 -13.60 -16.42 7.83
C VAL A 39 -12.80 -15.23 8.34
N VAL A 40 -12.33 -15.27 9.59
CA VAL A 40 -11.49 -14.20 10.16
C VAL A 40 -10.21 -14.05 9.35
N TYR A 41 -9.54 -15.15 9.02
CA TYR A 41 -8.31 -15.12 8.20
C TYR A 41 -8.56 -14.48 6.83
N ARG A 42 -9.67 -14.83 6.16
CA ARG A 42 -10.05 -14.24 4.87
C ARG A 42 -10.32 -12.73 4.98
N LEU A 43 -11.03 -12.30 6.02
CA LEU A 43 -11.35 -10.90 6.27
C LEU A 43 -10.08 -10.10 6.58
N GLU A 44 -9.22 -10.61 7.45
CA GLU A 44 -7.96 -9.99 7.84
C GLU A 44 -7.02 -9.83 6.63
N LEU A 45 -6.94 -10.84 5.76
CA LEU A 45 -6.16 -10.77 4.53
C LEU A 45 -6.68 -9.70 3.56
N SER A 46 -8.00 -9.50 3.48
CA SER A 46 -8.61 -8.43 2.68
C SER A 46 -8.35 -7.03 3.28
N SER A 47 -8.43 -6.90 4.60
CA SER A 47 -8.16 -5.67 5.33
C SER A 47 -6.68 -5.27 5.20
N ASN A 48 -5.77 -6.22 5.38
CA ASN A 48 -4.33 -6.00 5.23
C ASN A 48 -3.96 -5.51 3.83
N ARG A 49 -4.59 -6.04 2.77
CA ARG A 49 -4.37 -5.53 1.41
C ARG A 49 -4.83 -4.09 1.23
N LYS A 50 -5.95 -3.68 1.83
CA LYS A 50 -6.42 -2.28 1.80
C LYS A 50 -5.47 -1.35 2.55
N VAL A 51 -5.02 -1.76 3.74
CA VAL A 51 -4.05 -1.00 4.55
C VAL A 51 -2.72 -0.85 3.81
N GLU A 52 -2.21 -1.94 3.22
CA GLU A 52 -0.95 -1.93 2.47
C GLU A 52 -1.04 -1.07 1.20
N ARG A 53 -2.20 -1.07 0.53
CA ARG A 53 -2.47 -0.17 -0.60
C ARG A 53 -2.43 1.28 -0.14
N ASN A 54 -3.17 1.65 0.91
CA ASN A 54 -3.20 3.02 1.40
C ASN A 54 -1.80 3.50 1.83
N LYS A 55 -1.02 2.65 2.50
CA LYS A 55 0.38 2.92 2.83
C LYS A 55 1.25 3.14 1.58
N SER A 56 1.03 2.36 0.52
CA SER A 56 1.75 2.52 -0.74
C SER A 56 1.37 3.84 -1.45
N ILE A 57 0.12 4.27 -1.35
CA ILE A 57 -0.34 5.58 -1.85
C ILE A 57 0.32 6.71 -1.04
N ASP A 58 0.40 6.60 0.29
CA ASP A 58 1.09 7.59 1.12
C ASP A 58 2.58 7.70 0.74
N GLN A 59 3.24 6.56 0.51
CA GLN A 59 4.64 6.53 0.05
C GLN A 59 4.82 7.13 -1.34
N LEU A 60 3.81 7.02 -2.21
CA LEU A 60 3.81 7.64 -3.54
C LEU A 60 3.77 9.16 -3.41
N ASP A 61 2.83 9.69 -2.62
CA ASP A 61 2.67 11.13 -2.38
C ASP A 61 3.94 11.72 -1.75
N GLU A 62 4.53 11.05 -0.76
CA GLU A 62 5.79 11.46 -0.14
C GLU A 62 6.94 11.46 -1.16
N SER A 63 7.03 10.45 -2.02
CA SER A 63 8.09 10.38 -3.04
C SER A 63 7.94 11.45 -4.13
N LEU A 64 6.71 11.81 -4.49
CA LEU A 64 6.41 12.90 -5.41
C LEU A 64 6.74 14.26 -4.78
N PHE A 65 6.40 14.45 -3.51
CA PHE A 65 6.76 15.66 -2.76
C PHE A 65 8.28 15.84 -2.69
N ASN A 66 9.02 14.77 -2.36
CA ASN A 66 10.48 14.78 -2.33
C ASN A 66 11.10 15.12 -3.69
N LEU A 67 10.50 14.65 -4.80
CA LEU A 67 10.95 15.02 -6.15
C LEU A 67 10.71 16.51 -6.44
N GLY A 68 9.57 17.05 -6.02
CA GLY A 68 9.27 18.49 -6.14
C GLY A 68 10.22 19.35 -5.29
N GLN A 69 10.50 18.93 -4.06
CA GLN A 69 11.48 19.60 -3.19
C GLN A 69 12.89 19.54 -3.80
N PHE A 70 13.30 18.38 -4.31
CA PHE A 70 14.59 18.23 -4.99
C PHE A 70 14.69 19.16 -6.21
N ALA A 71 13.63 19.28 -7.00
CA ALA A 71 13.57 20.20 -8.13
C ALA A 71 13.66 21.68 -7.69
N SER A 72 13.06 22.03 -6.54
CA SER A 72 13.14 23.37 -5.94
C SER A 72 14.54 23.70 -5.41
N GLU A 73 15.17 22.77 -4.67
CA GLU A 73 16.52 22.94 -4.11
C GLU A 73 17.62 23.04 -5.18
N LEU A 74 17.35 22.49 -6.36
CA LEU A 74 18.21 22.63 -7.54
C LEU A 74 18.10 24.00 -8.22
N GLY A 75 17.11 24.83 -7.87
CA GLY A 75 16.94 26.17 -8.42
C GLY A 75 18.18 27.04 -8.27
N ASP A 76 18.90 26.90 -7.16
CA ASP A 76 20.05 27.76 -6.81
C ASP A 76 21.42 27.16 -7.16
N LYS A 77 21.49 25.93 -7.67
CA LYS A 77 22.76 25.22 -7.93
C LYS A 77 22.99 24.96 -9.42
N GLN A 78 24.25 24.87 -9.82
CA GLN A 78 24.60 24.32 -11.15
C GLN A 78 24.25 22.83 -11.14
N PHE A 79 23.45 22.43 -12.13
CA PHE A 79 22.99 21.06 -12.28
C PHE A 79 24.16 20.16 -12.65
N CYS A 80 24.50 19.20 -11.78
CA CYS A 80 25.59 18.26 -12.00
C CYS A 80 25.06 16.90 -12.48
N ASN A 81 25.93 16.08 -13.07
CA ASN A 81 25.59 14.70 -13.46
C ASN A 81 25.06 13.85 -12.28
N SER A 82 25.50 14.16 -11.05
CA SER A 82 24.98 13.54 -9.82
C SER A 82 23.50 13.84 -9.60
N ASP A 83 23.05 15.05 -9.93
CA ASP A 83 21.67 15.48 -9.74
C ASP A 83 20.75 14.83 -10.77
N TYR A 84 21.23 14.65 -12.00
CA TYR A 84 20.56 13.86 -13.03
C TYR A 84 20.30 12.42 -12.55
N GLN A 85 21.33 11.75 -12.04
CA GLN A 85 21.21 10.38 -11.54
C GLN A 85 20.27 10.30 -10.34
N LYS A 86 20.27 11.31 -9.48
CA LYS A 86 19.38 11.41 -8.33
C LYS A 86 17.91 11.62 -8.75
N ALA A 87 17.64 12.49 -9.73
CA ALA A 87 16.31 12.67 -10.31
C ALA A 87 15.78 11.36 -10.93
N LEU A 88 16.64 10.66 -11.69
CA LEU A 88 16.30 9.38 -12.29
C LEU A 88 16.02 8.30 -11.23
N ALA A 89 16.81 8.25 -10.16
CA ALA A 89 16.60 7.32 -9.05
C ALA A 89 15.25 7.59 -8.35
N MET A 90 14.90 8.85 -8.13
CA MET A 90 13.60 9.24 -7.58
C MET A 90 12.44 8.84 -8.51
N PHE A 91 12.60 9.04 -9.82
CA PHE A 91 11.63 8.57 -10.82
C PHE A 91 11.45 7.04 -10.77
N MET A 92 12.54 6.27 -10.71
CA MET A 92 12.48 4.81 -10.60
C MET A 92 11.77 4.36 -9.32
N LYS A 93 11.99 5.07 -8.20
CA LYS A 93 11.27 4.81 -6.95
C LYS A 93 9.76 5.02 -7.10
N ILE A 94 9.34 6.14 -7.71
CA ILE A 94 7.92 6.44 -7.98
C ILE A 94 7.30 5.35 -8.87
N ARG A 95 8.00 4.94 -9.92
CA ARG A 95 7.55 3.84 -10.81
C ARG A 95 7.35 2.54 -10.05
N ASN A 96 8.31 2.15 -9.20
CA ASN A 96 8.22 0.92 -8.41
C ASN A 96 7.02 0.95 -7.45
N ILE A 97 6.71 2.11 -6.87
CA ILE A 97 5.54 2.27 -6.01
C ILE A 97 4.24 2.12 -6.81
N CYS A 98 4.14 2.75 -8.00
CA CYS A 98 3.00 2.57 -8.89
C CYS A 98 2.82 1.09 -9.30
N ASP A 99 3.91 0.38 -9.63
CA ASP A 99 3.85 -1.05 -9.96
C ASP A 99 3.41 -1.90 -8.75
N ARG A 100 3.85 -1.55 -7.53
CA ARG A 100 3.37 -2.19 -6.29
C ARG A 100 1.88 -1.96 -6.06
N ILE A 101 1.39 -0.74 -6.29
CA ILE A 101 -0.04 -0.43 -6.16
C ILE A 101 -0.86 -1.26 -7.15
N ASN A 102 -0.40 -1.42 -8.40
CA ASN A 102 -1.07 -2.27 -9.40
C ASN A 102 -1.02 -3.78 -9.06
N GLN A 103 0.03 -4.24 -8.37
CA GLN A 103 0.09 -5.62 -7.88
C GLN A 103 -0.92 -5.85 -6.74
N LEU A 104 -1.08 -4.87 -5.86
CA LEU A 104 -2.02 -4.91 -4.74
C LEU A 104 -3.47 -4.75 -5.20
N ASP A 105 -3.71 -3.89 -6.19
CA ASP A 105 -5.02 -3.69 -6.81
C ASP A 105 -4.94 -3.84 -8.33
N LYS A 106 -5.33 -5.04 -8.79
CA LYS A 106 -5.41 -5.41 -10.21
C LYS A 106 -6.50 -4.65 -10.98
N THR A 107 -7.39 -3.93 -10.30
CA THR A 107 -8.47 -3.18 -10.96
C THR A 107 -8.03 -1.79 -11.42
N THR A 108 -6.97 -1.24 -10.81
CA THR A 108 -6.40 0.05 -11.20
C THR A 108 -5.58 -0.07 -12.48
N VAL A 109 -5.89 0.76 -13.48
CA VAL A 109 -5.11 0.84 -14.72
C VAL A 109 -3.80 1.57 -14.44
N ASN A 110 -2.67 0.97 -14.81
CA ASN A 110 -1.34 1.58 -14.61
C ASN A 110 -1.24 2.93 -15.36
N PRO A 111 -0.94 4.06 -14.69
CA PRO A 111 -0.84 5.40 -15.29
C PRO A 111 0.45 5.55 -16.13
N LYS A 112 0.52 4.81 -17.24
CA LYS A 112 1.70 4.75 -18.13
C LYS A 112 1.99 6.10 -18.78
N GLU A 113 0.98 6.89 -19.08
CA GLU A 113 1.14 8.20 -19.73
C GLU A 113 1.75 9.22 -18.77
N GLN A 114 1.25 9.27 -17.53
CA GLN A 114 1.73 10.15 -16.47
C GLN A 114 3.16 9.77 -16.06
N LEU A 115 3.47 8.48 -15.99
CA LEU A 115 4.85 8.02 -15.76
C LEU A 115 5.78 8.38 -16.92
N ARG A 116 5.30 8.36 -18.17
CA ARG A 116 6.10 8.78 -19.32
C ARG A 116 6.37 10.29 -19.31
N GLU A 117 5.37 11.09 -18.94
CA GLU A 117 5.49 12.53 -18.78
C GLU A 117 6.46 12.87 -17.63
N LEU A 118 6.33 12.20 -16.48
CA LEU A 118 7.26 12.36 -15.37
C LEU A 118 8.68 11.94 -15.71
N LYS A 119 8.86 10.86 -16.49
CA LYS A 119 10.18 10.44 -16.98
C LYS A 119 10.78 11.54 -17.85
N LYS A 120 10.03 12.05 -18.83
CA LYS A 120 10.49 13.16 -19.68
C LYS A 120 10.88 14.36 -18.82
N LEU A 121 10.04 14.76 -17.87
CA LEU A 121 10.34 15.88 -16.99
C LEU A 121 11.59 15.68 -16.13
N THR A 122 11.95 14.44 -15.80
CA THR A 122 13.16 14.12 -15.02
C THR A 122 14.40 13.87 -15.89
N THR A 123 14.24 13.71 -17.21
CA THR A 123 15.35 13.41 -18.14
C THR A 123 15.56 14.40 -19.27
N ASP A 124 14.60 15.28 -19.58
CA ASP A 124 14.71 16.27 -20.66
C ASP A 124 15.54 17.49 -20.24
N ASP A 125 16.12 18.13 -21.27
CA ASP A 125 16.76 19.45 -21.20
C ASP A 125 15.82 20.58 -20.70
N LEU A 126 14.53 20.29 -20.45
CA LEU A 126 13.60 21.21 -19.78
C LEU A 126 14.04 21.53 -18.35
N PHE A 127 14.71 20.61 -17.65
CA PHE A 127 15.37 20.92 -16.37
C PHE A 127 16.49 21.96 -16.51
N TYR A 128 17.12 22.03 -17.69
CA TYR A 128 18.16 23.02 -17.97
C TYR A 128 17.58 24.40 -18.29
N ASN A 129 16.46 24.47 -19.03
CA ASN A 129 15.95 25.71 -19.61
C ASN A 129 14.90 26.45 -18.77
N ASP A 130 13.91 25.77 -18.17
CA ASP A 130 12.82 26.43 -17.44
C ASP A 130 12.32 25.62 -16.24
N ARG A 131 13.02 25.79 -15.10
CA ARG A 131 12.87 24.97 -13.88
C ARG A 131 11.54 25.17 -13.17
N ASN A 132 10.99 26.39 -13.20
CA ASN A 132 9.68 26.69 -12.62
C ASN A 132 8.55 26.01 -13.41
N ALA A 133 8.70 25.90 -14.74
CA ALA A 133 7.81 25.11 -15.57
C ALA A 133 7.91 23.61 -15.23
N VAL A 134 9.10 23.09 -14.93
CA VAL A 134 9.27 21.68 -14.52
C VAL A 134 8.65 21.39 -13.16
N VAL A 135 8.86 22.24 -12.15
CA VAL A 135 8.24 22.07 -10.82
C VAL A 135 6.72 22.11 -10.91
N SER A 136 6.16 23.07 -11.65
CA SER A 136 4.70 23.16 -11.85
C SER A 136 4.12 21.97 -12.61
N GLN A 137 4.86 21.40 -13.57
CA GLN A 137 4.45 20.19 -14.29
C GLN A 137 4.55 18.93 -13.41
N ILE A 138 5.59 18.81 -12.57
CA ILE A 138 5.68 17.73 -11.57
C ILE A 138 4.50 17.79 -10.58
N LEU A 139 4.16 18.99 -10.09
CA LEU A 139 2.99 19.21 -9.23
C LEU A 139 1.68 18.86 -9.94
N ARG A 140 1.55 19.20 -11.22
CA ARG A 140 0.39 18.82 -12.02
C ARG A 140 0.26 17.32 -12.16
N VAL A 141 1.35 16.63 -12.46
CA VAL A 141 1.41 15.16 -12.55
C VAL A 141 1.10 14.52 -11.18
N GLN A 142 1.57 15.12 -10.08
CA GLN A 142 1.23 14.69 -8.72
C GLN A 142 -0.26 14.78 -8.43
N ILE A 143 -0.92 15.90 -8.77
CA ILE A 143 -2.38 16.05 -8.59
C ILE A 143 -3.14 15.01 -9.43
N VAL A 144 -2.69 14.74 -10.65
CA VAL A 144 -3.32 13.74 -11.53
C VAL A 144 -3.12 12.32 -10.96
N LEU A 145 -1.92 11.98 -10.49
CA LEU A 145 -1.63 10.68 -9.85
C LEU A 145 -2.40 10.48 -8.55
N SER A 146 -2.49 11.52 -7.71
CA SER A 146 -3.26 11.49 -6.46
C SER A 146 -4.76 11.30 -6.72
N LYS A 147 -5.31 11.94 -7.76
CA LYS A 147 -6.70 11.70 -8.20
C LYS A 147 -6.91 10.32 -8.82
N HIS A 148 -5.89 9.76 -9.46
CA HIS A 148 -5.95 8.43 -10.08
C HIS A 148 -5.94 7.32 -9.02
N TYR A 149 -5.18 7.51 -7.94
CA TYR A 149 -5.12 6.57 -6.82
C TYR A 149 -5.96 7.06 -5.65
N ILE A 150 -7.28 6.85 -5.76
CA ILE A 150 -8.21 7.14 -4.67
C ILE A 150 -7.97 6.13 -3.54
N LYS A 151 -7.73 6.64 -2.33
CA LYS A 151 -7.66 5.80 -1.12
C LYS A 151 -9.00 5.08 -0.92
N SER A 152 -8.95 3.76 -0.72
CA SER A 152 -10.13 3.03 -0.29
C SER A 152 -10.37 3.36 1.19
N MET A 153 -11.58 3.83 1.51
CA MET A 153 -12.12 3.71 2.86
C MET A 153 -12.30 2.23 3.23
#